data_AF-A0A1D1V1V2-F1
#
_entry.id   AF-A0A1D1V1V2-F1
#
_cell.length_a   1.000
_cell.length_b   1.000
_cell.length_c   1.000
_cell.angle_alpha   90.00
_cell.angle_beta   90.00
_cell.angle_gamma   90.00
#
_symmetry.space_group_name_H-M   'P 1'
#
loop_
_entity.id
_entity.type
_entity.pdbx_description
1 polymer ?
#
loop_
_entity_poly.entity_id
_entity_poly.type
_entity_poly.pdbx_seq_one_letter_code
_entity_poly.pdbx_strand_id
1 'polypeptide(L)'
;MTDQSLLTADRLVQTAFDFCETKLSQNRTLRLAADEWTNFAAVVLSCRAPLLAGDSAACQIFQEDETRNETSPASPDLDSCARPEVETTDCEKSCNKAFITVVSFATGTRCLGQSRLSSSGDVVNDSHAEVLARRGFLRFLYAEVSKAFSEESEILEALSGGRRRFRLKADVKCHMVISHTPCGDASIFPVTDEDRVVNRKRKNVQNSQSERTKRKKHENSKSEDGILSDDLPKEDVHRTGAKCVPEGSQDSREEGTGYHAIGALRTKPGRGDRTLSMSCSDKILKWNHLGVQGALLSRLVEPVYLDSILFGKCPFDCDGVRRSLVKRGVENFSEKDSSSFRRKEPHIEQSRVLFPCGKHEADLAETVKRPCPKSVVWYQTDDGGCLEVLVDGRKQGTSKNNISSPKTRSMVCKKELFRCFQDVLLKISKDEDNALSFTSQETVNKPHMYDEAKRKANAAYFLYREKFMDSFPGWTTKPKYHFLVEDILEKSFASTKIVTDGMKPSQ
;
A
#
# COMPACT_ATOMS: atom_id res chain seq x y z
N MET A 1 -6.01 8.30 33.06
CA MET A 1 -6.29 8.10 31.62
C MET A 1 -4.98 7.75 30.92
N THR A 2 -4.61 6.48 30.89
CA THR A 2 -3.49 5.95 30.10
C THR A 2 -3.94 4.62 29.54
N ASP A 3 -4.67 4.70 28.43
CA ASP A 3 -5.15 3.57 27.65
C ASP A 3 -4.00 3.13 26.74
N GLN A 4 -3.11 2.25 27.24
CA GLN A 4 -2.03 1.68 26.44
C GLN A 4 -2.58 0.50 25.64
N SER A 5 -3.23 0.78 24.51
CA SER A 5 -3.53 -0.28 23.54
C SER A 5 -2.21 -0.90 23.03
N LEU A 6 -2.04 -2.22 23.12
CA LEU A 6 -0.86 -2.97 22.63
C LEU A 6 -0.43 -2.67 21.18
N LEU A 7 -1.33 -2.11 20.36
CA LEU A 7 -1.13 -1.72 18.95
C LEU A 7 -0.61 -0.28 18.82
N THR A 8 0.65 -0.04 19.18
CA THR A 8 1.29 1.27 18.94
C THR A 8 1.76 1.40 17.49
N ALA A 9 1.87 2.64 16.99
CA ALA A 9 2.46 2.89 15.69
C ALA A 9 3.87 2.31 15.56
N ASP A 10 4.70 2.46 16.62
CA ASP A 10 6.05 1.89 16.67
C ASP A 10 6.08 0.39 16.43
N ARG A 11 5.17 -0.35 17.05
CA ARG A 11 5.11 -1.81 16.89
C ARG A 11 4.71 -2.23 15.48
N LEU A 12 3.63 -1.66 14.95
CA LEU A 12 3.17 -1.96 13.58
C LEU A 12 4.25 -1.63 12.54
N VAL A 13 4.95 -0.51 12.72
CA VAL A 13 6.04 -0.08 11.83
C VAL A 13 7.25 -1.01 11.96
N GLN A 14 7.68 -1.34 13.19
CA GLN A 14 8.80 -2.24 13.44
C GLN A 14 8.53 -3.63 12.85
N THR A 15 7.37 -4.24 13.13
CA THR A 15 7.00 -5.55 12.59
C THR A 15 7.04 -5.55 11.06
N ALA A 16 6.55 -4.49 10.40
CA ALA A 16 6.59 -4.39 8.94
C ALA A 16 8.02 -4.29 8.40
N PHE A 17 8.90 -3.52 9.06
CA PHE A 17 10.30 -3.38 8.64
C PHE A 17 11.09 -4.68 8.87
N ASP A 18 10.97 -5.29 10.05
CA ASP A 18 11.65 -6.54 10.39
C ASP A 18 11.24 -7.69 9.46
N PHE A 19 9.95 -7.76 9.12
CA PHE A 19 9.43 -8.74 8.19
C PHE A 19 10.04 -8.56 6.78
N CYS A 20 10.12 -7.31 6.31
CA CYS A 20 10.78 -6.97 5.06
C CYS A 20 12.26 -7.41 5.08
N GLU A 21 13.00 -7.04 6.11
CA GLU A 21 14.41 -7.38 6.24
C GLU A 21 14.62 -8.90 6.30
N THR A 22 13.78 -9.62 7.02
CA THR A 22 13.80 -11.09 7.09
C THR A 22 13.64 -11.69 5.70
N LYS A 23 12.59 -11.30 4.95
CA LYS A 23 12.35 -11.83 3.60
C LYS A 23 13.43 -11.41 2.59
N LEU A 24 14.03 -10.22 2.73
CA LEU A 24 15.12 -9.78 1.86
C LEU A 24 16.46 -10.46 2.19
N SER A 25 16.74 -10.74 3.47
CA SER A 25 17.98 -11.36 3.94
C SER A 25 18.16 -12.78 3.40
N GLN A 26 17.05 -13.49 3.18
CA GLN A 26 16.98 -14.84 2.65
C GLN A 26 17.39 -14.93 1.16
N ASN A 27 17.51 -13.80 0.44
CA ASN A 27 17.83 -13.82 -0.98
C ASN A 27 18.86 -12.73 -1.37
N ARG A 28 20.08 -13.17 -1.68
CA ARG A 28 21.22 -12.27 -2.00
C ARG A 28 20.94 -11.31 -3.17
N THR A 29 20.10 -11.68 -4.13
CA THR A 29 19.79 -10.83 -5.30
C THR A 29 18.90 -9.62 -4.96
N LEU A 30 18.25 -9.67 -3.79
CA LEU A 30 17.33 -8.65 -3.28
C LEU A 30 18.01 -7.57 -2.44
N ARG A 31 19.28 -7.77 -2.08
CA ARG A 31 20.04 -6.76 -1.34
C ARG A 31 20.18 -5.49 -2.18
N LEU A 32 19.93 -4.35 -1.53
CA LEU A 32 20.30 -3.06 -2.09
C LEU A 32 21.83 -2.98 -2.18
N ALA A 33 22.32 -2.31 -3.21
CA ALA A 33 23.74 -1.96 -3.25
C ALA A 33 24.05 -0.96 -2.13
N ALA A 34 25.30 -0.94 -1.63
CA ALA A 34 25.69 -0.10 -0.50
C ALA A 34 25.50 1.40 -0.77
N ASP A 35 25.56 1.81 -2.04
CA ASP A 35 25.36 3.17 -2.53
C ASP A 35 23.90 3.49 -2.86
N GLU A 36 22.96 2.59 -2.57
CA GLU A 36 21.54 2.74 -2.92
C GLU A 36 20.64 2.96 -1.68
N TRP A 37 19.53 3.67 -1.91
CA TRP A 37 18.41 3.77 -0.97
C TRP A 37 17.08 3.49 -1.68
N THR A 38 16.06 3.11 -0.93
CA THR A 38 14.70 2.92 -1.45
C THR A 38 13.66 3.47 -0.48
N ASN A 39 12.41 3.50 -0.90
CA ASN A 39 11.28 3.70 0.01
C ASN A 39 10.59 2.36 0.23
N PHE A 40 9.87 2.25 1.34
CA PHE A 40 9.12 1.07 1.71
C PHE A 40 7.67 1.43 2.02
N ALA A 41 6.77 0.50 1.74
CA ALA A 41 5.41 0.52 2.25
C ALA A 41 4.88 -0.90 2.46
N ALA A 42 3.93 -1.06 3.38
CA ALA A 42 3.27 -2.33 3.64
C ALA A 42 1.79 -2.13 3.95
N VAL A 43 0.99 -3.15 3.64
CA VAL A 43 -0.36 -3.32 4.17
C VAL A 43 -0.27 -4.38 5.27
N VAL A 44 -0.66 -3.98 6.47
CA VAL A 44 -0.63 -4.78 7.69
C VAL A 44 -2.05 -4.92 8.21
N LEU A 45 -2.45 -6.14 8.57
CA LEU A 45 -3.72 -6.40 9.23
C LEU A 45 -3.49 -6.59 10.73
N SER A 46 -4.41 -6.08 11.55
CA SER A 46 -4.48 -6.43 12.96
C SER A 46 -5.87 -6.95 13.34
N CYS A 47 -5.92 -7.89 14.28
CA CYS A 47 -7.15 -8.60 14.65
C CYS A 47 -7.01 -9.29 16.02
N ARG A 48 -8.14 -9.75 16.58
CA ARG A 48 -8.18 -10.38 17.91
C ARG A 48 -7.88 -11.88 17.90
N ALA A 49 -8.06 -12.53 16.75
CA ALA A 49 -7.70 -13.92 16.51
C ALA A 49 -6.49 -14.00 15.57
N PRO A 50 -5.64 -15.05 15.63
CA PRO A 50 -4.54 -15.20 14.68
C PRO A 50 -5.10 -15.33 13.27
N LEU A 51 -4.53 -14.58 12.34
CA LEU A 51 -4.72 -14.82 10.91
C LEU A 51 -3.64 -15.80 10.43
N LEU A 52 -4.05 -16.73 9.56
CA LEU A 52 -3.22 -17.63 8.78
C LEU A 52 -2.38 -18.57 9.66
N ALA A 53 -3.00 -19.69 10.07
CA ALA A 53 -2.40 -20.71 10.94
C ALA A 53 -1.13 -21.42 10.41
N GLY A 54 -0.53 -20.98 9.29
CA GLY A 54 0.49 -21.71 8.55
C GLY A 54 1.90 -21.11 8.48
N ASP A 55 2.13 -19.85 8.89
CA ASP A 55 3.48 -19.25 8.79
C ASP A 55 3.79 -18.36 10.01
N SER A 56 4.46 -18.95 11.01
CA SER A 56 4.88 -18.30 12.27
C SER A 56 5.68 -17.00 12.04
N ALA A 57 6.32 -16.84 10.88
CA ALA A 57 7.09 -15.64 10.58
C ALA A 57 6.23 -14.43 10.15
N ALA A 58 5.02 -14.65 9.64
CA ALA A 58 4.14 -13.58 9.14
C ALA A 58 3.14 -13.07 10.18
N CYS A 59 2.87 -13.85 11.22
CA CYS A 59 1.90 -13.56 12.27
C CYS A 59 2.62 -13.48 13.63
N GLN A 60 2.76 -12.27 14.18
CA GLN A 60 3.33 -12.08 15.51
C GLN A 60 2.22 -12.04 16.58
N ILE A 61 2.46 -12.70 17.72
CA ILE A 61 1.51 -12.96 18.79
C ILE A 61 1.86 -12.12 20.02
N PHE A 62 0.92 -11.32 20.57
CA PHE A 62 1.18 -10.53 21.79
C PHE A 62 0.00 -10.51 22.78
N GLN A 63 0.27 -10.78 24.05
CA GLN A 63 -0.68 -10.77 25.18
C GLN A 63 -0.45 -9.54 26.08
N GLU A 64 -1.53 -9.05 26.68
CA GLU A 64 -1.52 -8.07 27.77
C GLU A 64 -1.36 -8.85 29.09
N ASP A 65 -0.28 -8.64 29.83
CA ASP A 65 -0.20 -9.08 31.23
C ASP A 65 -0.88 -8.03 32.09
N GLU A 66 -2.15 -8.26 32.46
CA GLU A 66 -2.72 -7.54 33.60
C GLU A 66 -2.05 -8.08 34.87
N THR A 67 -0.99 -7.42 35.35
CA THR A 67 -0.69 -7.26 36.79
C THR A 67 0.62 -6.51 37.02
N ARG A 68 0.52 -5.31 37.60
CA ARG A 68 1.27 -4.90 38.81
C ARG A 68 0.66 -3.62 39.36
N ASN A 69 -0.38 -3.80 40.17
CA ASN A 69 -0.70 -2.85 41.24
C ASN A 69 0.39 -3.04 42.29
N GLU A 70 1.37 -2.14 42.36
CA GLU A 70 2.25 -2.06 43.54
C GLU A 70 1.50 -1.29 44.63
N THR A 71 0.79 -2.03 45.48
CA THR A 71 0.34 -1.57 46.79
C THR A 71 1.51 -1.61 47.79
N SER A 72 1.69 -0.49 48.49
CA SER A 72 2.58 -0.27 49.64
C SER A 72 2.49 -1.37 50.71
N PRO A 73 3.57 -1.66 51.46
CA PRO A 73 3.58 -2.75 52.43
C PRO A 73 2.93 -2.32 53.75
N ALA A 74 2.01 -3.13 54.26
CA ALA A 74 1.63 -3.17 55.66
C ALA A 74 1.65 -4.62 56.16
N SER A 75 2.06 -4.74 57.42
CA SER A 75 2.57 -5.87 58.21
C SER A 75 1.68 -7.11 58.37
N PRO A 76 2.25 -8.24 58.86
CA PRO A 76 1.60 -9.54 58.94
C PRO A 76 0.88 -9.73 60.28
N ASP A 77 -0.23 -10.46 60.27
CA ASP A 77 -0.76 -11.11 61.47
C ASP A 77 -1.40 -12.47 61.12
N LEU A 78 -1.25 -13.37 62.09
CA LEU A 78 -1.49 -14.82 62.08
C LEU A 78 -2.98 -15.18 62.27
N ASP A 79 -3.42 -16.32 61.72
CA ASP A 79 -3.82 -17.54 62.48
C ASP A 79 -4.95 -18.41 61.85
N SER A 80 -4.72 -19.72 61.90
CA SER A 80 -5.63 -20.89 62.00
C SER A 80 -6.63 -21.36 60.90
N CYS A 81 -6.45 -22.64 60.54
CA CYS A 81 -7.41 -23.76 60.33
C CYS A 81 -8.73 -23.59 59.54
N ALA A 82 -8.88 -24.35 58.43
CA ALA A 82 -9.78 -25.53 58.28
C ALA A 82 -10.03 -25.88 56.79
N ARG A 83 -10.60 -27.06 56.56
CA ARG A 83 -10.62 -27.92 55.35
C ARG A 83 -11.71 -27.58 54.28
N PRO A 84 -11.76 -28.28 53.12
CA PRO A 84 -12.07 -27.72 51.80
C PRO A 84 -13.50 -27.96 51.31
N GLU A 85 -14.06 -27.03 50.52
CA GLU A 85 -15.21 -27.31 49.64
C GLU A 85 -15.16 -26.55 48.29
N VAL A 86 -15.37 -27.38 47.27
CA VAL A 86 -15.60 -27.31 45.82
C VAL A 86 -16.40 -26.12 45.25
N GLU A 87 -15.98 -25.71 44.03
CA GLU A 87 -16.68 -25.04 42.91
C GLU A 87 -17.37 -23.66 43.12
N THR A 88 -16.85 -22.62 42.47
CA THR A 88 -17.30 -22.17 41.14
C THR A 88 -16.62 -20.84 40.77
N THR A 89 -16.68 -20.50 39.47
CA THR A 89 -16.18 -19.30 38.77
C THR A 89 -14.72 -19.34 38.32
N ASP A 90 -14.47 -20.12 37.27
CA ASP A 90 -13.59 -19.68 36.19
C ASP A 90 -14.19 -18.40 35.59
N CYS A 91 -13.79 -17.26 36.15
CA CYS A 91 -13.81 -16.00 35.44
C CYS A 91 -12.89 -16.16 34.23
N GLU A 92 -13.46 -16.33 33.03
CA GLU A 92 -12.75 -16.11 31.77
C GLU A 92 -12.21 -14.68 31.77
N LYS A 93 -10.99 -14.53 32.29
CA LYS A 93 -10.19 -13.31 32.14
C LYS A 93 -9.87 -13.18 30.66
N SER A 94 -10.66 -12.35 29.98
CA SER A 94 -10.48 -11.99 28.58
C SER A 94 -9.09 -11.37 28.39
N CYS A 95 -8.13 -12.13 27.85
CA CYS A 95 -6.85 -11.53 27.45
C CYS A 95 -7.08 -10.71 26.16
N ASN A 96 -6.74 -9.42 26.16
CA ASN A 96 -6.78 -8.55 24.97
C ASN A 96 -5.63 -8.86 24.03
N LYS A 97 -5.64 -10.04 23.42
CA LYS A 97 -4.61 -10.46 22.47
C LYS A 97 -4.83 -9.81 21.11
N ALA A 98 -3.82 -9.15 20.57
CA ALA A 98 -3.83 -8.61 19.22
C ALA A 98 -2.77 -9.30 18.36
N PHE A 99 -3.17 -9.74 17.17
CA PHE A 99 -2.30 -10.37 16.18
C PHE A 99 -2.01 -9.38 15.07
N ILE A 100 -0.75 -9.34 14.63
CA ILE A 100 -0.29 -8.45 13.56
C ILE A 100 0.23 -9.31 12.42
N THR A 101 -0.32 -9.08 11.22
CA THR A 101 0.04 -9.83 10.03
C THR A 101 0.39 -8.91 8.88
N VAL A 102 1.63 -9.01 8.37
CA VAL A 102 2.01 -8.32 7.13
C VAL A 102 1.47 -9.13 5.96
N VAL A 103 0.51 -8.56 5.20
CA VAL A 103 -0.12 -9.27 4.07
C VAL A 103 0.45 -8.84 2.72
N SER A 104 1.08 -7.68 2.66
CA SER A 104 1.86 -7.25 1.50
C SER A 104 2.85 -6.16 1.89
N PHE A 105 4.05 -6.20 1.30
CA PHE A 105 4.98 -5.09 1.36
C PHE A 105 5.64 -4.84 0.02
N ALA A 106 6.22 -3.67 -0.15
CA ALA A 106 7.00 -3.35 -1.32
C ALA A 106 8.08 -2.32 -1.01
N THR A 107 9.11 -2.30 -1.86
CA THR A 107 10.07 -1.21 -1.96
C THR A 107 10.07 -0.63 -3.37
N GLY A 108 10.36 0.66 -3.50
CA GLY A 108 10.56 1.28 -4.80
C GLY A 108 10.24 2.76 -4.87
N THR A 109 10.82 3.41 -5.88
CA THR A 109 10.81 4.87 -6.08
C THR A 109 10.64 5.29 -7.54
N ARG A 110 10.32 4.32 -8.42
CA ARG A 110 10.36 4.51 -9.87
C ARG A 110 8.98 4.44 -10.50
N CYS A 111 8.80 5.17 -11.59
CA CYS A 111 7.58 5.20 -12.38
C CYS A 111 7.92 5.26 -13.87
N LEU A 112 7.09 4.61 -14.69
CA LEU A 112 7.27 4.63 -16.15
C LEU A 112 6.78 5.94 -16.77
N GLY A 113 7.49 6.39 -17.79
CA GLY A 113 7.05 7.47 -18.69
C GLY A 113 5.92 7.00 -19.60
N GLN A 114 5.18 7.94 -20.18
CA GLN A 114 4.01 7.67 -21.02
C GLN A 114 4.32 6.76 -22.22
N SER A 115 5.46 6.97 -22.88
CA SER A 115 5.95 6.20 -24.02
C SER A 115 6.20 4.72 -23.72
N ARG A 116 6.39 4.37 -22.44
CA ARG A 116 6.68 3.01 -21.97
C ARG A 116 5.46 2.29 -21.41
N LEU A 117 4.28 2.91 -21.48
CA LEU A 117 3.03 2.26 -21.06
C LEU A 117 2.62 1.18 -22.06
N SER A 118 2.15 0.05 -21.55
CA SER A 118 1.63 -1.04 -22.37
C SER A 118 0.10 -1.04 -22.40
N SER A 119 -0.49 -1.10 -23.60
CA SER A 119 -1.94 -1.22 -23.79
C SER A 119 -2.49 -2.61 -23.42
N SER A 120 -1.63 -3.63 -23.36
CA SER A 120 -1.99 -5.00 -22.98
C SER A 120 -2.01 -5.23 -21.46
N GLY A 121 -1.67 -4.19 -20.67
CA GLY A 121 -1.75 -4.24 -19.20
C GLY A 121 -0.73 -5.15 -18.53
N ASP A 122 0.28 -5.60 -19.26
CA ASP A 122 1.29 -6.58 -18.83
C ASP A 122 2.52 -5.96 -18.13
N VAL A 123 2.52 -4.63 -17.95
CA VAL A 123 3.56 -3.86 -17.26
C VAL A 123 2.98 -3.12 -16.06
N VAL A 124 3.76 -3.03 -14.98
CA VAL A 124 3.45 -2.15 -13.84
C VAL A 124 3.89 -0.72 -14.16
N ASN A 125 2.92 0.19 -14.29
CA ASN A 125 3.20 1.59 -14.64
C ASN A 125 3.93 2.37 -13.53
N ASP A 126 3.67 2.03 -12.28
CA ASP A 126 4.13 2.77 -11.11
C ASP A 126 4.62 1.79 -10.04
N SER A 127 5.93 1.82 -9.83
CA SER A 127 6.68 0.96 -8.93
C SER A 127 7.11 1.69 -7.65
N HIS A 128 6.41 2.76 -7.27
CA HIS A 128 6.52 3.30 -5.92
C HIS A 128 5.99 2.29 -4.90
N ALA A 129 6.64 2.23 -3.75
CA ALA A 129 6.37 1.27 -2.70
C ALA A 129 4.89 1.23 -2.28
N GLU A 130 4.27 2.40 -2.04
CA GLU A 130 2.87 2.52 -1.62
C GLU A 130 1.90 1.92 -2.66
N VAL A 131 2.23 2.10 -3.94
CA VAL A 131 1.44 1.60 -5.06
C VAL A 131 1.60 0.10 -5.22
N LEU A 132 2.82 -0.42 -5.12
CA LEU A 132 3.10 -1.85 -5.21
C LEU A 132 2.52 -2.62 -4.03
N ALA A 133 2.69 -2.13 -2.80
CA ALA A 133 2.13 -2.75 -1.58
C ALA A 133 0.61 -2.85 -1.68
N ARG A 134 -0.08 -1.79 -2.13
CA ARG A 134 -1.51 -1.88 -2.41
C ARG A 134 -1.83 -2.95 -3.45
N ARG A 135 -1.06 -3.05 -4.54
CA ARG A 135 -1.34 -4.03 -5.61
C ARG A 135 -1.08 -5.47 -5.17
N GLY A 136 -0.08 -5.70 -4.32
CA GLY A 136 0.13 -6.98 -3.64
C GLY A 136 -1.03 -7.30 -2.70
N PHE A 137 -1.52 -6.32 -1.94
CA PHE A 137 -2.72 -6.49 -1.12
C PHE A 137 -3.96 -6.85 -1.96
N LEU A 138 -4.11 -6.34 -3.19
CA LEU A 138 -5.21 -6.77 -4.07
C LEU A 138 -5.10 -8.26 -4.45
N ARG A 139 -3.89 -8.81 -4.64
CA ARG A 139 -3.71 -10.26 -4.87
C ARG A 139 -4.20 -11.07 -3.70
N PHE A 140 -3.78 -10.66 -2.50
CA PHE A 140 -4.23 -11.27 -1.25
C PHE A 140 -5.76 -11.21 -1.12
N LEU A 141 -6.37 -10.05 -1.34
CA LEU A 141 -7.84 -9.91 -1.30
C LEU A 141 -8.56 -10.81 -2.33
N TYR A 142 -8.03 -10.99 -3.55
CA TYR A 142 -8.64 -11.92 -4.51
C TYR A 142 -8.63 -13.38 -4.01
N ALA A 143 -7.55 -13.79 -3.34
CA ALA A 143 -7.48 -15.11 -2.72
C ALA A 143 -8.51 -15.24 -1.58
N GLU A 144 -8.58 -14.24 -0.70
CA GLU A 144 -9.54 -14.22 0.41
C GLU A 144 -11.00 -14.20 -0.05
N VAL A 145 -11.32 -13.46 -1.11
CA VAL A 145 -12.66 -13.54 -1.71
C VAL A 145 -12.96 -14.94 -2.24
N SER A 146 -11.98 -15.62 -2.85
CA SER A 146 -12.15 -16.99 -3.33
C SER A 146 -12.43 -17.97 -2.19
N LYS A 147 -11.80 -17.78 -1.03
CA LYS A 147 -12.04 -18.55 0.20
C LYS A 147 -13.38 -18.22 0.84
N ALA A 148 -13.79 -16.95 0.80
CA ALA A 148 -15.04 -16.49 1.41
C ALA A 148 -16.29 -17.12 0.78
N PHE A 149 -16.25 -17.48 -0.51
CA PHE A 149 -17.31 -18.28 -1.15
C PHE A 149 -17.43 -19.71 -0.59
N SER A 150 -16.35 -20.24 -0.03
CA SER A 150 -16.31 -21.54 0.64
C SER A 150 -16.36 -21.40 2.17
N GLU A 151 -16.63 -20.20 2.70
CA GLU A 151 -16.66 -19.88 4.14
C GLU A 151 -15.32 -20.09 4.87
N GLU A 152 -14.22 -20.13 4.11
CA GLU A 152 -12.86 -20.37 4.62
C GLU A 152 -12.06 -19.09 4.84
N SER A 153 -12.62 -17.91 4.52
CA SER A 153 -11.88 -16.66 4.70
C SER A 153 -11.81 -16.25 6.18
N GLU A 154 -10.59 -16.00 6.62
CA GLU A 154 -10.33 -15.54 7.99
C GLU A 154 -10.60 -14.04 8.14
N ILE A 155 -10.52 -13.26 7.05
CA ILE A 155 -10.68 -11.80 7.10
C ILE A 155 -11.98 -11.27 6.52
N LEU A 156 -12.68 -12.05 5.68
CA LEU A 156 -13.93 -11.64 5.04
C LEU A 156 -15.12 -12.42 5.59
N GLU A 157 -16.26 -11.75 5.68
CA GLU A 157 -17.56 -12.35 6.00
C GLU A 157 -18.61 -11.96 4.95
N ALA A 158 -19.60 -12.82 4.75
CA ALA A 158 -20.68 -12.58 3.81
C ALA A 158 -21.66 -11.52 4.35
N LEU A 159 -22.20 -10.69 3.45
CA LEU A 159 -23.33 -9.82 3.76
C LEU A 159 -24.64 -10.60 3.77
N SER A 160 -25.51 -10.30 4.72
CA SER A 160 -26.89 -10.80 4.73
C SER A 160 -27.68 -10.23 3.55
N GLY A 161 -28.51 -11.04 2.88
CA GLY A 161 -29.49 -10.53 1.89
C GLY A 161 -29.30 -10.97 0.43
N GLY A 162 -29.15 -12.28 0.17
CA GLY A 162 -29.39 -12.89 -1.14
C GLY A 162 -28.30 -12.70 -2.20
N ARG A 163 -27.53 -11.61 -2.20
CA ARG A 163 -26.31 -11.47 -3.02
C ARG A 163 -25.07 -11.73 -2.19
N ARG A 164 -24.29 -12.78 -2.52
CA ARG A 164 -23.01 -13.08 -1.86
C ARG A 164 -21.95 -12.03 -2.22
N ARG A 165 -22.02 -10.91 -1.50
CA ARG A 165 -20.97 -9.90 -1.36
C ARG A 165 -20.34 -10.06 0.01
N PHE A 166 -19.10 -9.61 0.14
CA PHE A 166 -18.34 -9.73 1.37
C PHE A 166 -17.97 -8.37 1.94
N ARG A 167 -17.63 -8.34 3.22
CA ARG A 167 -16.97 -7.22 3.87
C ARG A 167 -15.85 -7.72 4.75
N LEU A 168 -14.95 -6.83 5.13
CA LEU A 168 -13.94 -7.13 6.15
C LEU A 168 -14.65 -7.39 7.49
N LYS A 169 -14.23 -8.43 8.23
CA LYS A 169 -14.74 -8.70 9.58
C LYS A 169 -14.47 -7.51 10.50
N ALA A 170 -15.38 -7.25 11.44
CA ALA A 170 -15.37 -6.03 12.24
C ALA A 170 -14.11 -5.86 13.13
N ASP A 171 -13.53 -6.97 13.56
CA ASP A 171 -12.34 -7.05 14.38
C ASP A 171 -11.03 -6.96 13.58
N VAL A 172 -11.09 -7.06 12.24
CA VAL A 172 -9.92 -6.90 11.38
C VAL A 172 -9.74 -5.43 11.00
N LYS A 173 -8.56 -4.88 11.28
CA LYS A 173 -8.16 -3.51 10.96
C LYS A 173 -7.07 -3.50 9.90
N CYS A 174 -7.13 -2.53 9.00
CA CYS A 174 -6.19 -2.44 7.86
C CYS A 174 -5.29 -1.21 8.00
N HIS A 175 -3.98 -1.42 8.06
CA HIS A 175 -2.98 -0.37 8.30
C HIS A 175 -2.05 -0.26 7.10
N MET A 176 -1.74 0.97 6.68
CA MET A 176 -0.70 1.25 5.70
C MET A 176 0.54 1.77 6.43
N VAL A 177 1.65 1.03 6.38
CA VAL A 177 2.95 1.49 6.90
C VAL A 177 3.77 2.06 5.74
N ILE A 178 4.43 3.21 5.93
CA ILE A 178 5.22 3.89 4.89
C ILE A 178 6.53 4.43 5.50
N SER A 179 7.68 4.20 4.89
CA SER A 179 8.97 4.61 5.48
C SER A 179 9.26 6.12 5.41
N HIS A 180 8.57 6.86 4.54
CA HIS A 180 8.79 8.28 4.32
C HIS A 180 7.48 8.92 3.85
N THR A 181 7.29 10.22 4.06
CA THR A 181 6.12 10.95 3.53
C THR A 181 5.93 10.70 2.02
N PRO A 182 4.70 10.43 1.54
CA PRO A 182 4.45 10.04 0.15
C PRO A 182 4.74 11.21 -0.80
N CYS A 183 5.28 10.93 -1.98
CA CYS A 183 5.53 11.99 -2.97
C CYS A 183 4.25 12.77 -3.31
N GLY A 184 4.38 14.06 -3.61
CA GLY A 184 3.26 14.98 -3.80
C GLY A 184 3.10 15.97 -2.65
N ASP A 185 1.86 16.35 -2.35
CA ASP A 185 1.53 17.37 -1.35
C ASP A 185 1.94 17.02 0.08
N ALA A 186 2.00 15.73 0.43
CA ALA A 186 2.38 15.30 1.79
C ALA A 186 3.87 15.53 2.10
N SER A 187 4.68 15.82 1.08
CA SER A 187 6.10 16.12 1.24
C SER A 187 6.40 17.63 1.15
N ILE A 188 5.37 18.48 1.29
CA ILE A 188 5.45 19.94 1.20
C ILE A 188 5.01 20.52 2.55
N PHE A 189 5.99 20.79 3.40
CA PHE A 189 5.82 21.32 4.75
C PHE A 189 7.10 22.03 5.20
N PRO A 190 7.03 22.90 6.24
CA PRO A 190 8.18 23.67 6.70
C PRO A 190 9.39 22.80 7.07
N VAL A 191 10.59 23.31 6.78
CA VAL A 191 11.86 22.68 7.19
C VAL A 191 12.14 23.05 8.63
N THR A 192 12.28 22.06 9.50
CA THR A 192 12.63 22.24 10.91
C THR A 192 14.13 22.46 11.11
N ASP A 193 14.56 22.86 12.31
CA ASP A 193 16.00 22.98 12.61
C ASP A 193 16.73 21.63 12.56
N GLU A 194 16.07 20.54 12.96
CA GLU A 194 16.59 19.18 12.80
C GLU A 194 16.84 18.87 11.32
N ASP A 195 15.88 19.18 10.45
CA ASP A 195 16.01 18.99 9.00
C ASP A 195 17.15 19.83 8.41
N ARG A 196 17.36 21.06 8.91
CA ARG A 196 18.46 21.94 8.46
C ARG A 196 19.82 21.31 8.75
N VAL A 197 19.99 20.66 9.91
CA VAL A 197 21.22 19.95 10.24
C VAL A 197 21.48 18.81 9.25
N VAL A 198 20.46 17.99 8.96
CA VAL A 198 20.57 16.88 7.99
C VAL A 198 20.88 17.42 6.58
N ASN A 199 20.19 18.47 6.15
CA ASN A 199 20.40 19.10 4.85
C ASN A 199 21.81 19.71 4.69
N ARG A 200 22.38 20.30 5.75
CA ARG A 200 23.76 20.81 5.75
C ARG A 200 24.76 19.67 5.61
N LYS A 201 24.62 18.58 6.37
CA LYS A 201 25.47 17.38 6.22
C LYS A 201 25.46 16.86 4.79
N ARG A 202 24.27 16.73 4.20
CA ARG A 202 24.10 16.31 2.81
C ARG A 202 24.83 17.21 1.81
N LYS A 203 24.69 18.54 1.94
CA LYS A 203 25.38 19.50 1.05
C LYS A 203 26.90 19.37 1.16
N ASN A 204 27.44 19.19 2.36
CA ASN A 204 28.89 19.03 2.58
C ASN A 204 29.44 17.76 1.91
N VAL A 205 28.72 16.64 2.02
CA VAL A 205 29.11 15.37 1.35
C VAL A 205 29.06 15.51 -0.18
N GLN A 206 28.05 16.20 -0.71
CA GLN A 206 27.95 16.45 -2.16
C GLN A 206 29.06 17.38 -2.67
N ASN A 207 29.36 18.45 -1.94
CA ASN A 207 30.41 19.40 -2.31
C ASN A 207 31.79 18.75 -2.29
N SER A 208 32.13 18.00 -1.23
CA SER A 208 33.42 17.30 -1.13
C SER A 208 33.66 16.27 -2.25
N GLN A 209 32.62 15.58 -2.73
CA GLN A 209 32.72 14.72 -3.92
C GLN A 209 32.88 15.51 -5.22
N SER A 210 32.21 16.66 -5.35
CA SER A 210 32.33 17.54 -6.52
C SER A 210 33.73 18.17 -6.64
N GLU A 211 34.37 18.49 -5.51
CA GLU A 211 35.76 18.97 -5.47
C GLU A 211 36.76 17.85 -5.81
N ARG A 212 36.50 16.62 -5.37
CA ARG A 212 37.31 15.43 -5.76
C ARG A 212 37.23 15.13 -7.26
N THR A 213 36.10 15.44 -7.91
CA THR A 213 35.96 15.30 -9.37
C THR A 213 36.52 16.49 -10.16
N LYS A 214 36.55 17.71 -9.56
CA LYS A 214 37.19 18.89 -10.16
C LYS A 214 38.71 18.93 -10.02
N ARG A 215 39.32 18.21 -9.07
CA ARG A 215 40.79 18.07 -8.96
C ARG A 215 41.47 17.31 -10.12
N LYS A 216 40.76 16.99 -11.21
CA LYS A 216 41.33 16.56 -12.50
C LYS A 216 41.30 17.63 -13.60
N LYS A 217 40.90 18.87 -13.32
CA LYS A 217 40.96 19.95 -14.31
C LYS A 217 41.26 21.31 -13.66
N HIS A 218 42.49 21.76 -13.91
CA HIS A 218 43.06 23.09 -13.65
C HIS A 218 43.36 23.51 -12.20
N GLU A 219 44.67 23.57 -11.93
CA GLU A 219 45.30 24.55 -11.04
C GLU A 219 45.06 25.99 -11.54
N ASN A 220 45.15 26.94 -10.63
CA ASN A 220 45.04 28.40 -10.75
C ASN A 220 43.65 29.03 -10.77
N SER A 221 43.14 29.38 -9.59
CA SER A 221 42.91 30.79 -9.21
C SER A 221 42.52 30.90 -7.73
N LYS A 222 43.00 31.98 -7.12
CA LYS A 222 43.07 32.26 -5.68
C LYS A 222 41.73 32.34 -4.96
N SER A 223 41.82 32.02 -3.67
CA SER A 223 40.90 32.27 -2.57
C SER A 223 40.46 33.73 -2.46
N GLU A 224 39.16 33.94 -2.27
CA GLU A 224 38.64 35.06 -1.48
C GLU A 224 37.75 34.50 -0.38
N ASP A 225 38.16 34.78 0.86
CA ASP A 225 37.45 34.52 2.09
C ASP A 225 36.15 35.35 2.12
N GLY A 226 35.02 34.67 1.91
CA GLY A 226 33.69 35.24 2.09
C GLY A 226 33.22 35.08 3.53
N ILE A 227 33.35 36.17 4.27
CA ILE A 227 32.85 36.41 5.64
C ILE A 227 31.42 35.89 5.80
N LEU A 228 31.20 35.18 6.92
CA LEU A 228 29.92 34.72 7.44
C LEU A 228 28.90 35.88 7.48
N SER A 229 27.99 35.94 6.52
CA SER A 229 26.77 36.72 6.69
C SER A 229 25.83 35.96 7.63
N ASP A 230 25.46 36.66 8.67
CA ASP A 230 24.48 36.32 9.70
C ASP A 230 23.07 36.27 9.05
N ASP A 231 22.80 35.26 8.23
CA ASP A 231 21.48 35.03 7.65
C ASP A 231 20.64 34.23 8.64
N LEU A 232 19.74 34.92 9.34
CA LEU A 232 18.58 34.30 9.96
C LEU A 232 18.00 33.28 8.97
N PRO A 233 17.85 32.00 9.34
CA PRO A 233 17.54 30.98 8.37
C PRO A 233 16.12 31.23 7.86
N LYS A 234 16.03 31.73 6.62
CA LYS A 234 14.76 31.93 5.90
C LYS A 234 13.89 30.68 6.08
N GLU A 235 12.62 30.89 6.42
CA GLU A 235 11.64 29.81 6.44
C GLU A 235 11.63 29.15 5.06
N ASP A 236 11.88 27.84 5.02
CA ASP A 236 11.91 27.04 3.78
C ASP A 236 10.98 25.84 3.93
N VAL A 237 10.66 25.20 2.82
CA VAL A 237 9.81 23.99 2.80
C VAL A 237 10.54 22.81 2.18
N HIS A 238 10.17 21.61 2.63
CA HIS A 238 10.55 20.38 1.96
C HIS A 238 10.02 20.38 0.53
N ARG A 239 10.90 20.10 -0.44
CA ARG A 239 10.58 20.17 -1.87
C ARG A 239 10.20 18.80 -2.42
N THR A 240 9.21 18.78 -3.30
CA THR A 240 8.75 17.55 -3.95
C THR A 240 9.24 17.44 -5.40
N GLY A 241 9.62 16.23 -5.81
CA GLY A 241 9.92 15.93 -7.21
C GLY A 241 8.67 15.84 -8.10
N ALA A 242 7.48 15.69 -7.48
CA ALA A 242 6.21 15.58 -8.18
C ALA A 242 5.78 16.93 -8.78
N LYS A 243 5.27 16.90 -10.00
CA LYS A 243 4.95 18.11 -10.79
C LYS A 243 3.45 18.35 -10.80
N CYS A 244 3.03 19.61 -10.63
CA CYS A 244 1.62 19.98 -10.77
C CYS A 244 1.05 19.52 -12.10
N VAL A 245 -0.22 19.08 -12.09
CA VAL A 245 -0.96 18.81 -13.33
C VAL A 245 -1.14 20.12 -14.11
N PRO A 246 -1.14 20.10 -15.45
CA PRO A 246 -1.22 21.33 -16.25
C PRO A 246 -2.47 22.18 -15.99
N GLU A 247 -3.60 21.54 -15.69
CA GLU A 247 -4.92 22.18 -15.54
C GLU A 247 -5.17 22.77 -14.14
N GLY A 248 -4.21 22.67 -13.21
CA GLY A 248 -4.37 23.12 -11.82
C GLY A 248 -3.37 24.20 -11.39
N SER A 249 -3.36 24.53 -10.10
CA SER A 249 -2.41 25.46 -9.50
C SER A 249 -0.96 25.03 -9.74
N GLN A 250 -0.11 26.00 -10.11
CA GLN A 250 1.30 25.77 -10.41
C GLN A 250 2.20 26.26 -9.28
N ASP A 251 3.39 25.65 -9.15
CA ASP A 251 4.44 26.12 -8.25
C ASP A 251 4.94 27.52 -8.68
N SER A 252 4.93 28.50 -7.77
CA SER A 252 5.48 29.85 -8.04
C SER A 252 7.00 29.82 -8.23
N ARG A 253 7.66 28.85 -7.57
CA ARG A 253 9.13 28.70 -7.51
C ARG A 253 9.85 29.87 -6.86
N GLU A 254 9.13 30.68 -6.10
CA GLU A 254 9.69 31.71 -5.23
C GLU A 254 10.58 31.09 -4.13
N GLU A 255 11.38 31.92 -3.46
CA GLU A 255 12.19 31.44 -2.34
C GLU A 255 11.33 31.07 -1.13
N GLY A 256 11.84 30.16 -0.31
CA GLY A 256 11.23 29.81 0.98
C GLY A 256 9.89 29.09 0.86
N THR A 257 8.97 29.42 1.77
CA THR A 257 7.66 28.76 1.92
C THR A 257 6.73 28.91 0.73
N GLY A 258 6.92 29.94 -0.09
CA GLY A 258 6.12 30.21 -1.28
C GLY A 258 6.40 29.26 -2.46
N TYR A 259 7.51 28.51 -2.46
CA TYR A 259 7.98 27.77 -3.64
C TYR A 259 6.93 26.86 -4.28
N HIS A 260 6.23 26.08 -3.45
CA HIS A 260 5.30 25.05 -3.89
C HIS A 260 3.84 25.46 -3.65
N ALA A 261 2.99 25.23 -4.66
CA ALA A 261 1.55 25.31 -4.45
C ALA A 261 1.10 24.14 -3.56
N ILE A 262 0.51 24.50 -2.41
CA ILE A 262 -0.11 23.54 -1.48
C ILE A 262 -1.47 23.10 -2.02
N GLY A 263 -1.79 21.83 -1.86
CA GLY A 263 -3.06 21.23 -2.22
C GLY A 263 -3.20 20.86 -3.70
N ALA A 264 -2.29 21.29 -4.57
CA ALA A 264 -2.32 21.01 -5.99
C ALA A 264 -2.23 19.50 -6.31
N LEU A 265 -2.97 19.05 -7.33
CA LEU A 265 -2.82 17.72 -7.91
C LEU A 265 -1.47 17.59 -8.60
N ARG A 266 -0.78 16.46 -8.39
CA ARG A 266 0.57 16.25 -8.91
C ARG A 266 0.73 14.90 -9.61
N THR A 267 1.63 14.88 -10.59
CA THR A 267 2.14 13.69 -11.25
C THR A 267 3.54 13.36 -10.76
N LYS A 268 3.91 12.09 -10.77
CA LYS A 268 5.25 11.65 -10.38
C LYS A 268 6.31 12.19 -11.33
N PRO A 269 7.57 12.35 -10.87
CA PRO A 269 8.67 12.55 -11.81
C PRO A 269 8.88 11.27 -12.63
N GLY A 270 8.80 11.37 -13.96
CA GLY A 270 9.20 10.30 -14.88
C GLY A 270 10.70 10.37 -15.18
N ARG A 271 11.34 9.24 -15.52
CA ARG A 271 12.68 9.24 -16.12
C ARG A 271 12.51 9.40 -17.63
N GLY A 272 12.84 10.58 -18.16
CA GLY A 272 12.63 10.91 -19.57
C GLY A 272 11.33 11.66 -19.77
N ASP A 273 10.41 11.09 -20.54
CA ASP A 273 9.10 11.69 -20.80
C ASP A 273 8.21 11.69 -19.55
N ARG A 274 7.25 12.63 -19.53
CA ARG A 274 6.34 12.78 -18.39
C ARG A 274 5.54 11.49 -18.18
N THR A 275 5.40 11.10 -16.92
CA THR A 275 4.49 10.02 -16.57
C THR A 275 3.07 10.55 -16.47
N LEU A 276 2.11 9.69 -16.78
CA LEU A 276 0.72 9.95 -16.45
C LEU A 276 0.42 9.57 -14.99
N SER A 277 1.32 8.94 -14.23
CA SER A 277 0.97 8.48 -12.87
C SER A 277 0.83 9.64 -11.88
N MET A 278 -0.31 9.71 -11.18
CA MET A 278 -0.50 10.66 -10.07
C MET A 278 0.49 10.40 -8.93
N SER A 279 0.75 11.43 -8.12
CA SER A 279 1.56 11.36 -6.91
C SER A 279 1.01 10.32 -5.92
N CYS A 280 1.86 9.80 -5.01
CA CYS A 280 1.39 8.86 -4.00
C CYS A 280 0.42 9.52 -3.02
N SER A 281 0.64 10.80 -2.69
CA SER A 281 -0.28 11.63 -1.92
C SER A 281 -1.69 11.61 -2.48
N ASP A 282 -1.85 11.95 -3.77
CA ASP A 282 -3.17 12.03 -4.42
C ASP A 282 -3.82 10.64 -4.56
N LYS A 283 -3.01 9.60 -4.76
CA LYS A 283 -3.50 8.22 -4.81
C LYS A 283 -4.04 7.73 -3.48
N ILE A 284 -3.33 7.98 -2.39
CA ILE A 284 -3.76 7.59 -1.05
C ILE A 284 -5.02 8.38 -0.66
N LEU A 285 -5.10 9.68 -0.99
CA LEU A 285 -6.33 10.47 -0.85
C LEU A 285 -7.52 9.80 -1.54
N LYS A 286 -7.33 9.35 -2.79
CA LYS A 286 -8.37 8.60 -3.51
C LYS A 286 -8.75 7.28 -2.83
N TRP A 287 -7.79 6.56 -2.27
CA TRP A 287 -8.04 5.30 -1.57
C TRP A 287 -8.81 5.52 -0.27
N ASN A 288 -8.59 6.63 0.44
CA ASN A 288 -9.37 6.99 1.64
C ASN A 288 -10.84 7.31 1.32
N HIS A 289 -11.15 7.74 0.08
CA HIS A 289 -12.53 8.00 -0.35
C HIS A 289 -13.22 6.76 -0.95
N LEU A 290 -12.52 6.00 -1.80
CA LEU A 290 -13.11 4.90 -2.58
C LEU A 290 -12.80 3.50 -2.02
N GLY A 291 -11.98 3.43 -0.98
CA GLY A 291 -11.38 2.19 -0.51
C GLY A 291 -10.21 1.71 -1.38
N VAL A 292 -9.35 0.88 -0.79
CA VAL A 292 -8.14 0.38 -1.44
C VAL A 292 -8.43 -0.70 -2.50
N GLN A 293 -9.56 -1.39 -2.45
CA GLN A 293 -9.94 -2.52 -3.31
C GLN A 293 -10.11 -2.14 -4.80
N GLY A 294 -10.59 -0.92 -5.07
CA GLY A 294 -10.83 -0.43 -6.43
C GLY A 294 -12.00 -1.09 -7.16
N ALA A 295 -12.19 -0.68 -8.42
CA ALA A 295 -13.40 -0.94 -9.21
C ALA A 295 -13.78 -2.43 -9.33
N LEU A 296 -12.86 -3.32 -9.71
CA LEU A 296 -13.20 -4.73 -9.97
C LEU A 296 -13.65 -5.45 -8.70
N LEU A 297 -12.87 -5.33 -7.61
CA LEU A 297 -13.21 -5.94 -6.33
C LEU A 297 -14.45 -5.32 -5.68
N SER A 298 -14.79 -4.06 -5.97
CA SER A 298 -16.02 -3.45 -5.43
C SER A 298 -17.32 -4.19 -5.80
N ARG A 299 -17.27 -5.03 -6.86
CA ARG A 299 -18.37 -5.92 -7.26
C ARG A 299 -18.62 -7.04 -6.25
N LEU A 300 -17.57 -7.45 -5.55
CA LEU A 300 -17.53 -8.64 -4.70
C LEU A 300 -17.40 -8.27 -3.22
N VAL A 301 -16.73 -7.16 -2.91
CA VAL A 301 -16.43 -6.73 -1.54
C VAL A 301 -16.91 -5.30 -1.32
N GLU A 302 -17.42 -5.01 -0.12
CA GLU A 302 -17.59 -3.65 0.38
C GLU A 302 -16.26 -2.87 0.37
N PRO A 303 -16.30 -1.53 0.48
CA PRO A 303 -15.07 -0.74 0.49
C PRO A 303 -14.16 -1.11 1.65
N VAL A 304 -12.90 -1.44 1.33
CA VAL A 304 -11.87 -1.69 2.33
C VAL A 304 -11.15 -0.37 2.58
N TYR A 305 -11.34 0.20 3.76
CA TYR A 305 -10.69 1.45 4.16
C TYR A 305 -9.49 1.19 5.07
N LEU A 306 -8.52 2.10 5.05
CA LEU A 306 -7.43 2.10 6.01
C LEU A 306 -7.94 2.60 7.37
N ASP A 307 -7.63 1.86 8.43
CA ASP A 307 -7.80 2.27 9.82
C ASP A 307 -6.69 3.22 10.25
N SER A 308 -5.46 3.00 9.78
CA SER A 308 -4.37 3.94 9.99
C SER A 308 -3.39 4.02 8.82
N ILE A 309 -2.70 5.16 8.74
CA ILE A 309 -1.54 5.40 7.88
C ILE A 309 -0.38 5.79 8.79
N LEU A 310 0.60 4.91 8.89
CA LEU A 310 1.71 5.00 9.82
C LEU A 310 3.00 5.28 9.08
N PHE A 311 3.80 6.21 9.60
CA PHE A 311 5.06 6.62 8.99
C PHE A 311 6.23 6.15 9.82
N GLY A 312 7.29 5.64 9.19
CA GLY A 312 8.59 5.51 9.86
C GLY A 312 9.18 6.89 10.22
N LYS A 313 10.28 6.88 10.98
CA LYS A 313 11.02 8.09 11.32
C LYS A 313 11.56 8.74 10.05
N CYS A 314 11.11 9.95 9.78
CA CYS A 314 11.46 10.78 8.62
C CYS A 314 11.08 12.24 8.92
N PRO A 315 11.46 13.21 8.06
CA PRO A 315 10.87 14.54 8.12
C PRO A 315 9.36 14.43 7.96
N PHE A 316 8.62 14.99 8.92
CA PHE A 316 7.19 14.75 9.04
C PHE A 316 6.48 15.97 9.62
N ASP A 317 5.34 16.28 9.02
CA ASP A 317 4.42 17.31 9.47
C ASP A 317 3.01 16.73 9.46
N CYS A 318 2.41 16.58 10.64
CA CYS A 318 1.11 15.92 10.78
C CYS A 318 0.03 16.68 10.01
N ASP A 319 0.04 18.00 10.08
CA ASP A 319 -0.98 18.82 9.42
C ASP A 319 -0.85 18.77 7.89
N GLY A 320 0.38 18.83 7.36
CA GLY A 320 0.66 18.66 5.94
C GLY A 320 0.24 17.29 5.41
N VAL A 321 0.49 16.23 6.18
CA VAL A 321 0.04 14.87 5.83
C VAL A 321 -1.48 14.75 5.89
N ARG A 322 -2.13 15.23 6.96
CA ARG A 322 -3.60 15.19 7.10
C ARG A 322 -4.29 16.00 6.01
N ARG A 323 -3.79 17.20 5.71
CA ARG A 323 -4.24 18.00 4.58
C ARG A 323 -4.16 17.18 3.30
N SER A 324 -2.97 16.70 2.97
CA SER A 324 -2.68 16.02 1.71
C SER A 324 -3.50 14.74 1.50
N LEU A 325 -3.58 13.88 2.52
CA LEU A 325 -4.09 12.51 2.40
C LEU A 325 -5.57 12.37 2.77
N VAL A 326 -6.16 13.35 3.48
CA VAL A 326 -7.49 13.19 4.08
C VAL A 326 -8.41 14.40 3.89
N LYS A 327 -7.91 15.63 4.08
CA LYS A 327 -8.77 16.83 4.18
C LYS A 327 -9.03 17.56 2.86
N ARG A 328 -8.32 17.25 1.76
CA ARG A 328 -8.56 17.89 0.45
C ARG A 328 -9.82 17.36 -0.22
N GLY A 329 -10.62 18.26 -0.80
CA GLY A 329 -11.77 17.93 -1.66
C GLY A 329 -12.97 17.35 -0.90
N VAL A 330 -13.06 17.61 0.40
CA VAL A 330 -14.04 17.00 1.33
C VAL A 330 -15.41 17.65 1.26
N GLU A 331 -15.45 18.91 0.84
CA GLU A 331 -16.65 19.73 0.69
C GLU A 331 -17.70 19.13 -0.26
N ASN A 332 -17.28 18.26 -1.19
CA ASN A 332 -18.16 17.60 -2.16
C ASN A 332 -18.72 16.24 -1.68
N PHE A 333 -18.38 15.82 -0.45
CA PHE A 333 -18.85 14.56 0.12
C PHE A 333 -19.75 14.83 1.34
N SER A 334 -21.03 14.46 1.23
CA SER A 334 -22.00 14.62 2.32
C SER A 334 -22.04 13.37 3.20
N GLU A 335 -22.06 13.53 4.52
CA GLU A 335 -22.25 12.43 5.48
C GLU A 335 -23.60 11.71 5.32
N LYS A 336 -24.57 12.35 4.64
CA LYS A 336 -25.91 11.79 4.40
C LYS A 336 -25.99 10.85 3.20
N ASP A 337 -24.89 10.61 2.48
CA ASP A 337 -24.87 9.65 1.38
C ASP A 337 -24.95 8.21 1.94
N SER A 338 -26.18 7.68 2.02
CA SER A 338 -26.59 6.39 2.62
C SER A 338 -26.10 5.12 1.89
N SER A 339 -24.93 5.18 1.23
CA SER A 339 -24.33 4.04 0.53
C SER A 339 -23.31 3.29 1.40
N SER A 340 -22.92 2.07 1.00
CA SER A 340 -21.81 1.34 1.65
C SER A 340 -20.45 2.04 1.55
N PHE A 341 -20.32 3.03 0.66
CA PHE A 341 -19.16 3.90 0.57
C PHE A 341 -19.33 5.07 1.53
N ARG A 342 -18.29 5.36 2.29
CA ARG A 342 -18.21 6.50 3.19
C ARG A 342 -16.78 7.01 3.25
N ARG A 343 -16.60 8.27 3.58
CA ARG A 343 -15.28 8.75 3.95
C ARG A 343 -14.90 8.16 5.30
N LYS A 344 -13.75 7.49 5.38
CA LYS A 344 -13.14 7.10 6.65
C LYS A 344 -11.87 7.90 6.83
N GLU A 345 -11.77 8.65 7.92
CA GLU A 345 -10.53 9.31 8.31
C GLU A 345 -9.64 8.28 9.02
N PRO A 346 -8.51 7.87 8.41
CA PRO A 346 -7.58 6.99 9.08
C PRO A 346 -6.84 7.73 10.20
N HIS A 347 -6.46 7.00 11.25
CA HIS A 347 -5.48 7.48 12.22
C HIS A 347 -4.13 7.71 11.51
N ILE A 348 -3.50 8.86 11.77
CA ILE A 348 -2.22 9.24 11.15
C ILE A 348 -1.22 9.49 12.27
N GLU A 349 -0.10 8.78 12.22
CA GLU A 349 0.94 8.86 13.23
C GLU A 349 2.32 8.56 12.64
N GLN A 350 3.34 9.20 13.18
CA GLN A 350 4.73 8.86 12.91
C GLN A 350 5.30 8.02 14.05
N SER A 351 5.94 6.92 13.69
CA SER A 351 6.78 6.09 14.53
C SER A 351 8.20 6.66 14.67
N ARG A 352 8.86 6.30 15.77
CA ARG A 352 10.28 6.52 16.04
C ARG A 352 11.21 5.55 15.30
N VAL A 353 10.67 4.52 14.67
CA VAL A 353 11.43 3.46 13.99
C VAL A 353 11.91 3.94 12.62
N LEU A 354 13.21 3.87 12.39
CA LEU A 354 13.85 4.24 11.13
C LEU A 354 13.92 3.06 10.18
N PHE A 355 13.61 3.27 8.89
CA PHE A 355 13.79 2.22 7.89
C PHE A 355 15.26 2.18 7.42
N PRO A 356 16.00 1.08 7.62
CA PRO A 356 17.47 1.07 7.43
C PRO A 356 17.94 1.30 5.98
N CYS A 357 17.08 1.00 5.00
CA CYS A 357 17.37 1.26 3.58
C CYS A 357 16.67 2.52 3.05
N GLY A 358 16.11 3.34 3.95
CA GLY A 358 15.25 4.48 3.64
C GLY A 358 16.00 5.71 3.13
N LYS A 359 15.26 6.59 2.44
CA LYS A 359 15.79 7.91 2.04
C LYS A 359 16.32 8.72 3.23
N HIS A 360 15.59 8.74 4.35
CA HIS A 360 16.00 9.55 5.49
C HIS A 360 17.31 9.05 6.10
N GLU A 361 17.45 7.73 6.28
CA GLU A 361 18.71 7.11 6.67
C GLU A 361 19.84 7.42 5.68
N ALA A 362 19.54 7.41 4.38
CA ALA A 362 20.49 7.82 3.35
C ALA A 362 20.89 9.31 3.42
N ASP A 363 19.97 10.19 3.82
CA ASP A 363 20.24 11.61 4.01
C ASP A 363 21.07 11.88 5.29
N LEU A 364 21.02 10.98 6.27
CA LEU A 364 21.86 11.00 7.49
C LEU A 364 23.27 10.45 7.26
N ALA A 365 23.48 9.66 6.21
CA ALA A 365 24.76 9.02 5.92
C ALA A 365 25.86 10.01 5.48
N GLU A 366 27.11 9.66 5.78
CA GLU A 366 28.30 10.44 5.36
C GLU A 366 28.69 10.21 3.88
N THR A 367 27.89 9.44 3.14
CA THR A 367 28.14 9.12 1.73
C THR A 367 26.90 9.41 0.88
N VAL A 368 27.11 9.89 -0.34
CA VAL A 368 26.00 10.13 -1.28
C VAL A 368 25.43 8.80 -1.74
N LYS A 369 24.18 8.52 -1.35
CA LYS A 369 23.41 7.38 -1.86
C LYS A 369 22.41 7.81 -2.94
N ARG A 370 22.13 6.93 -3.89
CA ARG A 370 21.19 7.13 -5.00
C ARG A 370 19.92 6.27 -4.87
N PRO A 371 18.78 6.67 -5.44
CA PRO A 371 17.58 5.84 -5.41
C PRO A 371 17.76 4.56 -6.23
N CYS A 372 17.48 3.42 -5.60
CA CYS A 372 17.52 2.09 -6.22
C CYS A 372 16.64 2.05 -7.48
N PRO A 373 17.13 1.50 -8.60
CA PRO A 373 16.35 1.36 -9.82
C PRO A 373 15.40 0.15 -9.77
N LYS A 374 15.67 -0.82 -8.90
CA LYS A 374 14.83 -2.00 -8.67
C LYS A 374 13.70 -1.66 -7.71
N SER A 375 12.61 -2.38 -7.82
CA SER A 375 11.53 -2.41 -6.84
C SER A 375 11.29 -3.85 -6.42
N VAL A 376 10.90 -4.06 -5.17
CA VAL A 376 10.52 -5.38 -4.65
C VAL A 376 9.06 -5.33 -4.28
N VAL A 377 8.31 -6.40 -4.54
CA VAL A 377 6.96 -6.56 -4.03
C VAL A 377 6.82 -7.96 -3.45
N TRP A 378 6.23 -8.03 -2.27
CA TRP A 378 5.84 -9.26 -1.63
C TRP A 378 4.35 -9.21 -1.29
N TYR A 379 3.69 -10.35 -1.38
CA TYR A 379 2.31 -10.51 -0.90
C TYR A 379 2.09 -11.93 -0.40
N GLN A 380 1.24 -12.05 0.60
CA GLN A 380 0.88 -13.33 1.20
C GLN A 380 0.09 -14.19 0.20
N THR A 381 0.39 -15.49 0.23
CA THR A 381 -0.27 -16.57 -0.51
C THR A 381 -0.39 -17.79 0.41
N ASP A 382 -1.13 -18.81 0.00
CA ASP A 382 -1.33 -20.01 0.82
C ASP A 382 -0.03 -20.83 1.02
N ASP A 383 0.97 -20.64 0.14
CA ASP A 383 2.28 -21.29 0.15
C ASP A 383 3.41 -20.44 0.80
N GLY A 384 3.07 -19.48 1.68
CA GLY A 384 4.07 -18.72 2.45
C GLY A 384 4.53 -17.39 1.83
N GLY A 385 3.84 -16.95 0.77
CA GLY A 385 4.01 -15.65 0.13
C GLY A 385 4.85 -15.67 -1.15
N CYS A 386 4.60 -14.69 -2.01
CA CYS A 386 5.31 -14.53 -3.29
C CYS A 386 6.13 -13.25 -3.29
N LEU A 387 7.40 -13.34 -3.70
CA LEU A 387 8.37 -12.24 -3.74
C LEU A 387 8.85 -11.99 -5.17
N GLU A 388 8.64 -10.78 -5.70
CA GLU A 388 9.03 -10.40 -7.06
C GLU A 388 10.00 -9.19 -7.04
N VAL A 389 11.04 -9.23 -7.87
CA VAL A 389 11.86 -8.05 -8.18
C VAL A 389 11.45 -7.49 -9.52
N LEU A 390 11.14 -6.21 -9.57
CA LEU A 390 10.74 -5.52 -10.78
C LEU A 390 11.77 -4.47 -11.19
N VAL A 391 12.05 -4.45 -12.49
CA VAL A 391 12.82 -3.42 -13.19
C VAL A 391 11.94 -2.88 -14.31
N ASP A 392 11.71 -1.56 -14.32
CA ASP A 392 10.83 -0.91 -15.29
C ASP A 392 9.45 -1.59 -15.44
N GLY A 393 8.88 -2.02 -14.32
CA GLY A 393 7.53 -2.59 -14.24
C GLY A 393 7.39 -4.04 -14.73
N ARG A 394 8.50 -4.73 -15.05
CA ARG A 394 8.54 -6.16 -15.39
C ARG A 394 9.47 -6.91 -14.45
N LYS A 395 9.35 -8.25 -14.38
CA LYS A 395 10.24 -9.07 -13.56
C LYS A 395 11.70 -8.91 -13.97
N GLN A 396 12.60 -8.89 -12.99
CA GLN A 396 14.04 -8.85 -13.23
C GLN A 396 14.46 -10.02 -14.13
N GLY A 397 15.38 -9.76 -15.06
CA GLY A 397 15.81 -10.73 -16.08
C GLY A 397 15.00 -10.68 -17.38
N THR A 398 14.01 -9.80 -17.48
CA THR A 398 13.33 -9.52 -18.75
C THR A 398 14.30 -8.85 -19.73
N SER A 399 14.39 -9.39 -20.94
CA SER A 399 15.19 -8.87 -22.05
C SER A 399 14.28 -8.51 -23.23
N LYS A 400 14.83 -7.86 -24.26
CA LYS A 400 14.08 -7.55 -25.49
C LYS A 400 13.53 -8.81 -26.17
N ASN A 401 14.24 -9.94 -26.04
CA ASN A 401 13.89 -11.19 -26.74
C ASN A 401 12.72 -11.93 -26.08
N ASN A 402 12.44 -11.69 -24.79
CA ASN A 402 11.39 -12.41 -24.06
C ASN A 402 10.33 -11.48 -23.46
N ILE A 403 10.33 -10.19 -23.79
CA ILE A 403 9.47 -9.16 -23.19
C ILE A 403 7.97 -9.43 -23.30
N SER A 404 7.54 -10.15 -24.34
CA SER A 404 6.14 -10.55 -24.55
C SER A 404 5.74 -11.81 -23.77
N SER A 405 6.72 -12.56 -23.25
CA SER A 405 6.49 -13.83 -22.55
C SER A 405 5.70 -13.61 -21.26
N PRO A 406 4.67 -14.42 -20.96
CA PRO A 406 3.95 -14.38 -19.70
C PRO A 406 4.85 -14.49 -18.47
N LYS A 407 5.99 -15.21 -18.57
CA LYS A 407 6.96 -15.39 -17.47
C LYS A 407 7.60 -14.08 -16.99
N THR A 408 7.63 -13.05 -17.84
CA THR A 408 8.22 -11.74 -17.53
C THR A 408 7.25 -10.78 -16.83
N ARG A 409 5.95 -11.12 -16.83
CA ARG A 409 4.91 -10.28 -16.24
C ARG A 409 4.96 -10.41 -14.73
N SER A 410 4.87 -9.28 -14.06
CA SER A 410 4.61 -9.27 -12.62
C SER A 410 3.18 -9.74 -12.36
N MET A 411 3.01 -10.55 -11.31
CA MET A 411 1.69 -11.00 -10.87
C MET A 411 0.85 -9.85 -10.35
N VAL A 412 1.47 -8.72 -10.00
CA VAL A 412 0.77 -7.48 -9.66
C VAL A 412 0.58 -6.55 -10.85
N CYS A 413 0.78 -6.94 -12.12
CA CYS A 413 0.42 -6.11 -13.28
C CYS A 413 -1.11 -6.08 -13.53
N LYS A 414 -1.62 -5.28 -14.48
CA LYS A 414 -3.09 -5.18 -14.69
C LYS A 414 -3.66 -6.48 -15.23
N LYS A 415 -2.94 -7.13 -16.17
CA LYS A 415 -3.37 -8.37 -16.81
C LYS A 415 -3.51 -9.50 -15.79
N GLU A 416 -2.53 -9.67 -14.91
CA GLU A 416 -2.56 -10.73 -13.88
C GLU A 416 -3.56 -10.45 -12.75
N LEU A 417 -3.74 -9.18 -12.33
CA LEU A 417 -4.82 -8.85 -11.37
C LEU A 417 -6.22 -9.07 -11.97
N PHE A 418 -6.38 -8.79 -13.27
CA PHE A 418 -7.64 -9.05 -13.96
C PHE A 418 -7.91 -10.54 -14.11
N ARG A 419 -6.85 -11.34 -14.37
CA ARG A 419 -6.93 -12.80 -14.38
C ARG A 419 -7.51 -13.34 -13.07
N CYS A 420 -7.00 -12.94 -11.90
CA CYS A 420 -7.60 -13.43 -10.65
C CYS A 420 -9.01 -12.92 -10.40
N PHE A 421 -9.39 -11.74 -10.88
CA PHE A 421 -10.80 -11.35 -10.86
C PHE A 421 -11.68 -12.32 -11.67
N GLN A 422 -11.24 -12.70 -12.87
CA GLN A 422 -11.99 -13.63 -13.70
C GLN A 422 -11.96 -15.06 -13.12
N ASP A 423 -10.85 -15.52 -12.55
CA ASP A 423 -10.77 -16.82 -11.87
C ASP A 423 -11.77 -16.90 -10.71
N VAL A 424 -11.93 -15.83 -9.92
CA VAL A 424 -12.97 -15.73 -8.89
C VAL A 424 -14.36 -15.87 -9.50
N LEU A 425 -14.67 -15.12 -10.57
CA LEU A 425 -15.99 -15.21 -11.22
C LEU A 425 -16.29 -16.60 -11.79
N LEU A 426 -15.29 -17.29 -12.34
CA LEU A 426 -15.43 -18.66 -12.83
C LEU A 426 -15.65 -19.66 -11.68
N LYS A 427 -15.04 -19.44 -10.51
CA LYS A 427 -15.28 -20.27 -9.33
C LYS A 427 -16.73 -20.11 -8.86
N ILE A 428 -17.22 -18.87 -8.79
CA ILE A 428 -18.61 -18.54 -8.43
C ILE A 428 -19.60 -19.23 -9.37
N SER A 429 -19.33 -19.21 -10.67
CA SER A 429 -20.29 -19.73 -11.65
C SER A 429 -20.43 -21.24 -11.69
N LYS A 430 -19.45 -21.96 -11.15
CA LYS A 430 -19.45 -23.43 -11.09
C LYS A 430 -20.24 -23.97 -9.91
N ASP A 431 -20.65 -23.11 -9.00
CA ASP A 431 -21.40 -23.43 -7.80
C ASP A 431 -22.80 -22.84 -7.97
N GLU A 432 -23.82 -23.70 -8.02
CA GLU A 432 -25.18 -23.29 -8.40
C GLU A 432 -25.78 -22.29 -7.41
N ASP A 433 -25.54 -22.46 -6.11
CA ASP A 433 -26.01 -21.56 -5.05
C ASP A 433 -25.33 -20.18 -5.15
N ASN A 434 -24.04 -20.17 -5.50
CA ASN A 434 -23.26 -18.95 -5.73
C ASN A 434 -23.65 -18.24 -7.03
N ALA A 435 -23.95 -18.99 -8.10
CA ALA A 435 -24.36 -18.45 -9.38
C ALA A 435 -25.74 -17.77 -9.29
N LEU A 436 -26.68 -18.35 -8.55
CA LEU A 436 -28.02 -17.80 -8.31
C LEU A 436 -27.97 -16.49 -7.49
N SER A 437 -27.04 -16.40 -6.53
CA SER A 437 -26.89 -15.23 -5.66
C SER A 437 -26.13 -14.06 -6.31
N PHE A 438 -25.31 -14.26 -7.35
CA PHE A 438 -24.54 -13.17 -7.96
C PHE A 438 -25.32 -12.38 -9.04
N THR A 439 -26.24 -13.01 -9.81
CA THR A 439 -27.12 -12.47 -10.91
C THR A 439 -26.43 -11.62 -12.02
N SER A 440 -26.62 -11.74 -13.33
CA SER A 440 -27.30 -12.65 -14.26
C SER A 440 -26.30 -13.58 -14.97
N GLN A 441 -26.75 -14.74 -15.46
CA GLN A 441 -25.95 -15.70 -16.27
C GLN A 441 -25.18 -15.06 -17.46
N GLU A 442 -25.54 -13.85 -17.88
CA GLU A 442 -24.82 -13.09 -18.92
C GLU A 442 -23.38 -12.67 -18.54
N THR A 443 -23.04 -12.57 -17.24
CA THR A 443 -21.74 -12.03 -16.80
C THR A 443 -20.60 -13.05 -16.71
N VAL A 444 -20.93 -14.34 -16.69
CA VAL A 444 -19.94 -15.42 -16.58
C VAL A 444 -19.55 -15.92 -17.97
N ASN A 445 -20.52 -16.07 -18.87
CA ASN A 445 -20.34 -16.79 -20.12
C ASN A 445 -19.72 -15.96 -21.25
N LYS A 446 -19.47 -14.66 -21.02
CA LYS A 446 -18.86 -13.78 -22.03
C LYS A 446 -17.55 -13.17 -21.52
N PRO A 447 -16.43 -13.35 -22.25
CA PRO A 447 -15.17 -12.70 -21.91
C PRO A 447 -15.35 -11.18 -21.98
N HIS A 448 -15.09 -10.50 -20.87
CA HIS A 448 -15.09 -9.04 -20.81
C HIS A 448 -13.69 -8.48 -21.04
N MET A 449 -13.60 -7.40 -21.80
CA MET A 449 -12.38 -6.60 -21.81
C MET A 449 -12.18 -5.92 -20.45
N TYR A 450 -10.93 -5.68 -20.06
CA TYR A 450 -10.60 -5.08 -18.77
C TYR A 450 -11.40 -3.81 -18.45
N ASP A 451 -11.49 -2.85 -19.38
CA ASP A 451 -12.22 -1.60 -19.16
C ASP A 451 -13.74 -1.78 -19.13
N GLU A 452 -14.28 -2.78 -19.82
CA GLU A 452 -15.71 -3.14 -19.75
C GLU A 452 -16.03 -3.77 -18.39
N ALA A 453 -15.21 -4.72 -17.93
CA ALA A 453 -15.38 -5.33 -16.62
C ALA A 453 -15.32 -4.30 -15.49
N LYS A 454 -14.47 -3.26 -15.64
CA LYS A 454 -14.44 -2.12 -14.72
C LYS A 454 -15.70 -1.29 -14.77
N ARG A 455 -16.27 -1.02 -15.95
CA ARG A 455 -17.58 -0.33 -16.14
C ARG A 455 -18.75 -1.05 -15.48
N LYS A 456 -18.59 -2.32 -15.16
CA LYS A 456 -19.54 -3.12 -14.36
C LYS A 456 -19.23 -3.15 -12.86
N ALA A 457 -18.36 -2.26 -12.35
CA ALA A 457 -18.18 -2.06 -10.92
C ALA A 457 -19.50 -1.72 -10.21
N ASN A 458 -19.51 -1.86 -8.88
CA ASN A 458 -20.68 -1.54 -8.07
C ASN A 458 -21.16 -0.10 -8.34
N ALA A 459 -22.48 0.09 -8.49
CA ALA A 459 -23.06 1.39 -8.83
C ALA A 459 -22.67 2.49 -7.81
N ALA A 460 -22.61 2.16 -6.52
CA ALA A 460 -22.16 3.08 -5.49
C ALA A 460 -20.67 3.44 -5.64
N TYR A 461 -19.81 2.48 -6.03
CA TYR A 461 -18.40 2.77 -6.34
C TYR A 461 -18.29 3.79 -7.47
N PHE A 462 -19.10 3.63 -8.53
CA PHE A 462 -19.09 4.54 -9.67
C PHE A 462 -19.52 5.94 -9.29
N LEU A 463 -20.66 6.07 -8.62
CA LEU A 463 -21.17 7.34 -8.14
C LEU A 463 -20.14 8.08 -7.28
N TYR A 464 -19.55 7.39 -6.30
CA TYR A 464 -18.52 7.98 -5.44
C TYR A 464 -17.23 8.32 -6.19
N ARG A 465 -16.86 7.50 -7.17
CA ARG A 465 -15.72 7.79 -8.04
C ARG A 465 -15.98 9.04 -8.87
N GLU A 466 -17.18 9.22 -9.42
CA GLU A 466 -17.53 10.42 -10.19
C GLU A 466 -17.45 11.66 -9.30
N LYS A 467 -18.13 11.65 -8.13
CA LYS A 467 -17.99 12.72 -7.12
C LYS A 467 -16.53 13.06 -6.81
N PHE A 468 -15.69 12.05 -6.60
CA PHE A 468 -14.26 12.26 -6.40
C PHE A 468 -13.57 12.91 -7.59
N MET A 469 -13.87 12.47 -8.82
CA MET A 469 -13.24 13.04 -10.00
C MET A 469 -13.70 14.48 -10.24
N ASP A 470 -14.94 14.82 -9.89
CA ASP A 470 -15.49 16.17 -9.97
C ASP A 470 -14.79 17.12 -8.99
N SER A 471 -14.42 16.65 -7.79
CA SER A 471 -13.60 17.41 -6.84
C SER A 471 -12.17 17.66 -7.31
N PHE A 472 -11.69 16.89 -8.28
CA PHE A 472 -10.28 16.88 -8.70
C PHE A 472 -10.15 16.97 -10.22
N PRO A 473 -10.61 18.10 -10.83
CA PRO A 473 -10.40 18.35 -12.25
C PRO A 473 -8.89 18.36 -12.54
N GLY A 474 -8.47 17.76 -13.65
CA GLY A 474 -7.05 17.55 -13.97
C GLY A 474 -6.44 16.24 -13.46
N TRP A 475 -7.21 15.38 -12.79
CA TRP A 475 -6.76 14.01 -12.53
C TRP A 475 -6.47 13.26 -13.83
N THR A 476 -5.22 12.85 -14.01
CA THR A 476 -4.75 12.28 -15.28
C THR A 476 -5.52 11.03 -15.75
N THR A 477 -5.93 11.06 -17.01
CA THR A 477 -6.49 9.90 -17.71
C THR A 477 -5.37 9.01 -18.25
N LYS A 478 -5.58 7.68 -18.23
CA LYS A 478 -4.67 6.71 -18.88
C LYS A 478 -5.29 6.27 -20.20
N PRO A 479 -4.48 5.77 -21.15
CA PRO A 479 -5.02 5.11 -22.35
C PRO A 479 -6.01 4.01 -21.96
N LYS A 480 -7.01 3.78 -22.82
CA LYS A 480 -7.94 2.66 -22.68
C LYS A 480 -7.19 1.33 -22.83
N TYR A 481 -7.51 0.39 -21.95
CA TYR A 481 -6.93 -0.94 -21.91
C TYR A 481 -7.87 -1.94 -22.57
N HIS A 482 -7.50 -2.38 -23.76
CA HIS A 482 -8.27 -3.29 -24.60
C HIS A 482 -7.57 -4.65 -24.66
N PHE A 483 -7.52 -5.35 -23.54
CA PHE A 483 -7.00 -6.71 -23.49
C PHE A 483 -7.98 -7.68 -22.84
N LEU A 484 -7.88 -8.94 -23.28
CA LEU A 484 -8.52 -10.11 -22.70
C LEU A 484 -7.46 -10.96 -21.97
N VAL A 485 -7.93 -11.90 -21.17
CA VAL A 485 -7.11 -12.99 -20.62
C VAL A 485 -7.50 -14.25 -21.40
N GLU A 486 -6.65 -14.64 -22.34
CA GLU A 486 -6.96 -15.65 -23.36
C GLU A 486 -7.13 -17.07 -22.78
N ASP A 487 -6.33 -17.46 -21.78
CA ASP A 487 -6.36 -18.81 -21.15
C ASP A 487 -7.70 -19.17 -20.45
N ILE A 488 -8.56 -18.19 -20.20
CA ILE A 488 -9.87 -18.40 -19.57
C ILE A 488 -10.92 -18.87 -20.60
N LEU A 489 -10.72 -18.50 -21.88
CA LEU A 489 -11.59 -18.95 -22.97
C LEU A 489 -11.55 -20.49 -23.07
N GLU A 490 -10.37 -21.08 -23.08
CA GLU A 490 -10.20 -22.54 -23.19
C GLU A 490 -10.84 -23.31 -22.02
N LYS A 491 -10.71 -22.80 -20.78
CA LYS A 491 -11.31 -23.43 -19.59
C LYS A 491 -12.84 -23.31 -19.55
N SER A 492 -13.39 -22.20 -20.06
CA SER A 492 -14.84 -21.98 -20.18
C SER A 492 -15.45 -22.94 -21.20
N PHE A 493 -14.81 -23.12 -22.35
CA PHE A 493 -15.28 -24.04 -23.40
C PHE A 493 -15.12 -25.52 -23.02
N ALA A 494 -14.08 -25.89 -22.26
CA ALA A 494 -13.89 -27.27 -21.78
C ALA A 494 -14.99 -27.70 -20.79
N SER A 495 -15.51 -26.78 -19.97
CA SER A 495 -16.59 -27.07 -19.01
C SER A 495 -17.97 -27.22 -19.68
N THR A 496 -18.13 -26.79 -20.93
CA THR A 496 -19.40 -26.90 -21.69
C THR A 496 -19.50 -28.24 -22.44
N LYS A 497 -18.42 -29.05 -22.50
CA LYS A 497 -18.37 -30.31 -23.25
C LYS A 497 -18.71 -31.58 -22.44
N ILE A 498 -19.25 -31.46 -21.22
CA ILE A 498 -19.64 -32.64 -20.40
C ILE A 498 -21.12 -32.56 -20.02
N VAL A 499 -22.04 -32.47 -21.00
CA VAL A 499 -23.42 -32.98 -20.89
C VAL A 499 -23.94 -33.27 -22.31
N THR A 500 -23.40 -34.28 -23.00
CA THR A 500 -24.08 -35.03 -24.07
C THR A 500 -23.16 -36.18 -24.49
N ASP A 501 -23.27 -37.34 -23.83
CA ASP A 501 -23.45 -38.62 -24.53
C ASP A 501 -23.50 -39.77 -23.52
N GLY A 502 -24.73 -40.15 -23.20
CA GLY A 502 -25.06 -41.28 -22.36
C GLY A 502 -26.39 -41.89 -22.80
N MET A 503 -26.63 -42.01 -24.11
CA MET A 503 -27.71 -42.82 -24.65
C MET A 503 -27.15 -43.69 -25.77
N LYS A 504 -26.80 -44.94 -25.43
CA LYS A 504 -26.65 -46.00 -26.41
C LYS A 504 -28.01 -46.26 -27.06
N PRO A 505 -28.14 -46.30 -28.40
CA PRO A 505 -29.32 -46.84 -29.02
C PRO A 505 -29.31 -48.37 -28.79
N SER A 506 -30.38 -48.88 -28.20
CA SER A 506 -30.72 -50.28 -28.27
C SER A 506 -31.30 -50.55 -29.65
N GLN A 507 -30.63 -51.42 -30.42
CA GLN A 507 -31.23 -52.43 -31.29
C GLN A 507 -30.17 -53.44 -31.70
#